data_AF-A0A016TE13-F1
#
_entry.id   AF-A0A016TE13-F1
#
_cell.length_a   1.000
_cell.length_b   1.000
_cell.length_c   1.000
_cell.angle_alpha   90.00
_cell.angle_beta   90.00
_cell.angle_gamma   90.00
#
_symmetry.space_group_name_H-M   'P 1'
#
loop_
_entity.id
_entity.type
_entity.pdbx_description
1 polymer ?
#
loop_
_entity_poly.entity_id
_entity_poly.type
_entity_poly.pdbx_seq_one_letter_code
_entity_poly.pdbx_strand_id
1 'polypeptide(L)'
;MMMETPQVPIAVQGRKGKKHRIDFESPHEDKDFDRVVDPIIKDQSLPRHVKTAFGFMFEMKQQMGAVLARNQELLEETSTLH
;
A
#
# COMPACT_ATOMS: atom_id res chain seq x y z
N MET A 1 16.02 -33.20 -0.29
CA MET A 1 15.58 -32.99 1.10
C MET A 1 14.87 -31.66 1.15
N MET A 2 13.53 -31.65 1.25
CA MET A 2 12.75 -30.42 1.36
C MET A 2 12.74 -30.02 2.84
N MET A 3 13.17 -28.79 3.14
CA MET A 3 13.14 -28.26 4.49
C MET A 3 11.68 -27.97 4.86
N GLU A 4 11.12 -28.76 5.78
CA GLU A 4 9.82 -28.46 6.40
C GLU A 4 9.91 -27.12 7.10
N THR A 5 9.15 -26.15 6.61
CA THR A 5 8.98 -24.86 7.27
C THR A 5 8.07 -25.08 8.49
N PRO A 6 8.47 -24.68 9.71
CA PRO A 6 7.66 -24.88 10.89
C PRO A 6 6.35 -24.09 10.77
N GLN A 7 5.23 -24.81 10.67
CA GLN A 7 3.90 -24.20 10.67
C GLN A 7 3.55 -23.79 12.09
N VAL A 8 3.56 -22.48 12.35
CA VAL A 8 2.95 -21.91 13.54
C VAL A 8 1.43 -22.07 13.40
N PRO A 9 0.73 -22.72 14.34
CA PRO A 9 -0.72 -22.79 14.29
C PRO A 9 -1.28 -21.37 14.45
N ILE A 10 -1.69 -20.77 13.34
CA ILE A 10 -2.43 -19.51 13.36
C ILE A 10 -3.78 -19.84 13.96
N ALA A 11 -3.97 -19.50 15.23
CA ALA A 11 -5.30 -19.48 15.83
C ALA A 11 -6.15 -18.55 14.98
N VAL A 12 -7.06 -19.12 14.17
CA VAL A 12 -8.03 -18.39 13.38
C VAL A 12 -8.98 -17.72 14.36
N GLN A 13 -8.59 -16.59 14.93
CA GLN A 13 -9.53 -15.69 15.58
C GLN A 13 -10.50 -15.28 14.49
N GLY A 14 -11.71 -15.83 14.53
CA GLY A 14 -12.84 -15.54 13.66
C GLY A 14 -13.33 -14.10 13.84
N ARG A 15 -12.44 -13.12 13.69
CA ARG A 15 -12.81 -11.73 13.49
C ARG A 15 -13.29 -11.66 12.05
N LYS A 16 -14.61 -11.71 11.86
CA LYS A 16 -15.24 -11.07 10.69
C LYS A 16 -14.95 -9.56 10.78
N GLY A 17 -13.70 -9.18 10.56
CA GLY A 17 -13.33 -7.79 10.40
C GLY A 17 -14.06 -7.28 9.17
N LYS A 18 -14.81 -6.18 9.31
CA LYS A 18 -15.25 -5.40 8.16
C LYS A 18 -14.01 -5.15 7.30
N LYS A 19 -13.89 -5.83 6.16
CA LYS A 19 -12.85 -5.52 5.19
C LYS A 19 -13.14 -4.09 4.76
N HIS A 20 -12.32 -3.14 5.21
CA HIS A 20 -12.39 -1.79 4.68
C HIS A 20 -12.06 -1.91 3.20
N ARG A 21 -13.08 -1.72 2.36
CA ARG A 21 -12.87 -1.61 0.92
C ARG A 21 -12.09 -0.31 0.73
N ILE A 22 -10.87 -0.43 0.23
CA ILE A 22 -10.09 0.72 -0.19
C ILE A 22 -10.82 1.27 -1.43
N ASP A 23 -11.20 2.53 -1.35
CA ASP A 23 -11.79 3.24 -2.47
C ASP A 23 -10.66 3.84 -3.30
N PHE A 24 -10.45 3.30 -4.50
CA PHE A 24 -9.42 3.75 -5.42
C PHE A 24 -9.90 4.90 -6.33
N GLU A 25 -11.20 5.26 -6.26
CA GLU A 25 -11.81 6.33 -7.08
C GLU A 25 -11.94 7.66 -6.31
N SER A 26 -11.58 7.68 -5.02
CA SER A 26 -11.57 8.90 -4.22
C SER A 26 -10.64 9.94 -4.86
N PRO A 27 -11.08 11.20 -5.07
CA PRO A 27 -10.22 12.26 -5.58
C PRO A 27 -9.16 12.56 -4.51
N HIS A 28 -8.02 11.87 -4.59
CA HIS A 28 -6.92 12.09 -3.69
C HIS A 28 -6.08 13.25 -4.22
N GLU A 29 -5.88 14.26 -3.38
CA GLU A 29 -4.81 15.24 -3.54
C GLU A 29 -3.48 14.50 -3.31
N ASP A 30 -3.07 13.68 -4.29
CA ASP A 30 -1.92 12.77 -4.22
C ASP A 30 -0.62 13.49 -3.83
N LYS A 31 -0.56 14.80 -4.08
CA LYS A 31 0.62 15.63 -3.87
C LYS A 31 0.89 15.93 -2.40
N ASP A 32 -0.11 15.88 -1.53
CA ASP A 32 0.06 16.31 -0.14
C ASP A 32 0.80 15.28 0.70
N PHE A 33 0.51 14.00 0.49
CA PHE A 33 1.24 12.94 1.16
C PHE A 33 2.72 12.94 0.78
N ASP A 34 3.04 13.03 -0.52
CA ASP A 34 4.42 12.98 -1.01
C ASP A 34 5.25 14.16 -0.50
N ARG A 35 4.63 15.35 -0.39
CA ARG A 35 5.27 16.55 0.15
C ARG A 35 5.58 16.44 1.63
N VAL A 36 4.75 15.73 2.40
CA VAL A 36 4.82 15.68 3.87
C VAL A 36 5.67 14.52 4.38
N VAL A 37 5.80 13.44 3.60
CA VAL A 37 6.65 12.29 3.96
C VAL A 37 8.13 12.68 4.11
N ASP A 38 8.64 13.50 3.20
CA ASP A 38 10.05 13.86 3.14
C ASP A 38 10.55 14.59 4.40
N PRO A 39 9.82 15.61 4.91
CA PRO A 39 10.11 16.22 6.21
C PRO A 39 10.06 15.23 7.37
N ILE A 40 9.06 14.33 7.41
CA ILE A 40 8.86 13.36 8.50
C ILE A 40 10.04 12.39 8.59
N ILE A 41 10.51 11.88 7.45
CA ILE A 41 11.65 10.94 7.42
C ILE A 41 12.95 11.63 7.89
N LYS A 42 13.11 12.92 7.57
CA LYS A 42 14.31 13.70 7.92
C LYS A 42 14.30 14.22 9.36
N ASP A 43 13.14 14.24 10.02
CA ASP A 43 12.98 14.72 11.39
C ASP A 43 13.74 13.83 12.40
N GLN A 44 14.71 14.41 13.10
CA GLN A 44 15.50 13.72 14.10
C GLN A 44 14.80 13.60 15.46
N SER A 45 13.76 14.40 15.70
CA SER A 45 12.96 14.35 16.92
C SER A 45 12.00 13.15 16.95
N LEU A 46 11.66 12.60 15.78
CA LEU A 46 10.73 11.48 15.67
C LEU A 46 11.40 10.13 15.98
N PRO A 47 10.67 9.22 16.66
CA PRO A 47 11.13 7.86 16.87
C PRO A 47 11.40 7.12 15.54
N ARG A 48 12.42 6.26 15.54
CA ARG A 48 12.83 5.50 14.33
C ARG A 48 11.68 4.73 13.70
N HIS A 49 10.86 4.05 14.50
CA HIS A 49 9.76 3.23 14.00
C HIS A 49 8.70 4.06 13.23
N VAL A 50 8.49 5.32 13.63
CA VAL A 50 7.56 6.23 12.93
C VAL A 50 8.11 6.57 11.55
N LYS A 51 9.38 6.97 11.47
CA LYS A 51 10.05 7.26 10.19
C LYS A 51 10.03 6.07 9.24
N THR A 52 10.30 4.88 9.78
CA THR A 52 10.25 3.62 9.03
C THR A 52 8.84 3.33 8.51
N ALA A 53 7.80 3.52 9.33
CA ALA A 53 6.42 3.30 8.91
C ALA A 53 6.01 4.25 7.77
N PHE A 54 6.34 5.56 7.88
CA PHE A 54 6.06 6.52 6.81
C PHE A 54 6.85 6.21 5.53
N GLY A 55 8.11 5.80 5.64
CA GLY A 55 8.89 5.33 4.50
C GLY A 55 8.25 4.15 3.78
N PHE A 56 7.81 3.13 4.52
CA PHE A 56 7.10 1.98 3.95
C PHE A 56 5.77 2.36 3.30
N MET A 57 4.97 3.22 3.95
CA MET A 57 3.71 3.68 3.37
C MET A 57 3.93 4.43 2.05
N PHE A 58 4.99 5.24 1.97
CA PHE A 58 5.38 5.93 0.75
C PHE A 58 5.82 4.98 -0.36
N GLU A 59 6.68 4.01 -0.06
CA GLU A 59 7.09 3.00 -1.04
C GLU A 59 5.89 2.20 -1.57
N MET A 60 4.98 1.79 -0.68
CA MET A 60 3.77 1.07 -1.05
C MET A 60 2.85 1.91 -1.93
N LYS A 61 2.71 3.22 -1.67
CA LYS A 61 1.95 4.14 -2.54
C LYS A 61 2.55 4.16 -3.95
N GLN A 62 3.87 4.28 -4.08
CA GLN A 62 4.55 4.31 -5.38
C GLN A 62 4.31 3.03 -6.18
N GLN A 63 4.42 1.87 -5.52
CA GLN A 63 4.13 0.58 -6.13
C GLN A 63 2.66 0.45 -6.57
N MET A 64 1.73 0.90 -5.72
CA MET A 64 0.29 0.91 -6.03
C MET A 64 -0.02 1.82 -7.22
N GLY A 65 0.59 2.99 -7.29
CA GLY A 65 0.41 3.94 -8.39
C GLY A 65 0.78 3.33 -9.75
N ALA A 66 1.89 2.58 -9.82
CA ALA A 66 2.28 1.87 -11.04
C ALA A 66 1.26 0.81 -11.46
N VAL A 67 0.69 0.07 -10.52
CA VAL A 67 -0.35 -0.94 -10.79
C VAL A 67 -1.65 -0.28 -11.26
N LEU A 68 -2.07 0.80 -10.60
CA LEU A 68 -3.28 1.53 -10.99
C LEU A 68 -3.15 2.14 -12.39
N ALA A 69 -2.00 2.74 -12.73
CA ALA A 69 -1.74 3.26 -14.06
C ALA A 69 -1.84 2.16 -15.13
N ARG A 70 -1.22 0.99 -14.88
CA ARG A 70 -1.31 -0.14 -15.83
C ARG A 70 -2.72 -0.70 -15.95
N ASN A 71 -3.47 -0.75 -14.85
CA ASN A 71 -4.87 -1.18 -14.88
C ASN A 71 -5.73 -0.21 -15.69
N GLN A 72 -5.46 1.09 -15.60
CA GLN A 72 -6.16 2.09 -16.40
C GLN A 72 -5.88 1.91 -17.89
N GLU A 73 -4.63 1.72 -18.29
CA GLU A 73 -4.27 1.40 -19.68
C GLU A 73 -5.02 0.16 -20.19
N LEU A 74 -5.08 -0.92 -19.39
CA LEU A 74 -5.80 -2.14 -19.75
C LEU A 74 -7.32 -1.93 -19.86
N LEU A 75 -7.90 -1.07 -19.02
CA LEU A 75 -9.32 -0.70 -19.12
C LEU A 75 -9.60 0.08 -20.41
N GLU A 76 -8.70 0.98 -20.80
CA GLU A 76 -8.80 1.72 -22.07
C GLU A 76 -8.66 0.77 -23.27
N GLU A 77 -7.69 -0.15 -23.25
CA GLU A 77 -7.51 -1.18 -24.28
C GLU A 77 -8.76 -2.07 -24.41
N THR A 78 -9.31 -2.56 -23.30
CA THR A 78 -10.52 -3.41 -23.34
C THR A 78 -11.77 -2.66 -23.74
N SER A 79 -11.88 -1.37 -23.40
CA SER A 79 -12.98 -0.50 -23.86
C SER A 79 -12.97 -0.25 -25.37
N THR A 80 -11.82 -0.34 -26.03
CA THR A 80 -11.71 -0.11 -27.48
C THR A 80 -11.88 -1.36 -28.32
N LEU A 81 -11.87 -2.54 -27.70
CA LEU A 81 -12.05 -3.84 -28.32
C LEU A 81 -13.52 -4.33 -28.31
N HIS A 82 -14.41 -3.63 -27.59
CA HIS A 82 -15.85 -3.88 -27.51
C HIS A 82 -16.63 -2.82 -28.28
#